data_AF-A0A9Q1HXV4-F1
#
_entry.id   AF-A0A9Q1HXV4-F1
#
_cell.length_a   1.000
_cell.length_b   1.000
_cell.length_c   1.000
_cell.angle_alpha   90.00
_cell.angle_beta   90.00
_cell.angle_gamma   90.00
#
_symmetry.space_group_name_H-M   'P 1'
#
loop_
_entity.id
_entity.type
_entity.pdbx_description
1 polymer ?
#
loop_
_entity_poly.entity_id
_entity_poly.type
_entity_poly.pdbx_seq_one_letter_code
_entity_poly.pdbx_strand_id
1 'polypeptide(L)'
;MSDAEVKNIPLYAAMKLVIKGVPEDSFTINVGKSKDIIALQYNVHFSQGVDQSVINLKCIKDGKVIDKEMVTLFPFQPKKQFVVAISFNKDNFTIQESCFTTSLL
;
A
#
# COMPACT_ATOMS: atom_id res chain seq x y z
N MET A 1 14.19 0.69 10.64
CA MET A 1 14.36 1.29 9.29
C MET A 1 13.76 2.69 9.32
N SER A 2 14.31 3.64 8.57
CA SER A 2 13.74 4.98 8.41
C SER A 2 12.67 4.96 7.32
N ASP A 3 11.49 5.49 7.59
CA ASP A 3 10.42 5.61 6.61
C ASP A 3 10.83 6.57 5.48
N ALA A 4 10.49 6.23 4.24
CA ALA A 4 10.51 7.20 3.15
C ALA A 4 9.30 8.13 3.30
N GLU A 5 9.53 9.39 3.62
CA GLU A 5 8.47 10.40 3.78
C GLU A 5 8.59 11.46 2.70
N VAL A 6 7.49 11.70 1.98
CA VAL A 6 7.41 12.78 0.99
C VAL A 6 6.25 13.69 1.34
N LYS A 7 6.53 14.99 1.42
CA LYS A 7 5.56 16.03 1.82
C LYS A 7 5.35 17.03 0.70
N ASN A 8 4.20 17.71 0.76
CA ASN A 8 3.84 18.78 -0.19
C ASN A 8 3.77 18.30 -1.65
N ILE A 9 3.52 17.01 -1.88
CA ILE A 9 3.16 16.52 -3.21
C ILE A 9 1.66 16.67 -3.40
N PRO A 10 1.21 17.52 -4.33
CA PRO A 10 -0.20 17.55 -4.70
C PRO A 10 -0.55 16.26 -5.45
N LEU A 11 -1.58 15.56 -4.97
CA LEU A 11 -2.19 14.43 -5.64
C LEU A 11 -3.66 14.74 -5.83
N TYR A 12 -4.11 14.90 -7.08
CA TYR A 12 -5.48 15.25 -7.43
C TYR A 12 -6.25 14.05 -7.98
N ALA A 13 -7.58 14.13 -7.96
CA ALA A 13 -8.43 13.17 -8.68
C ALA A 13 -8.03 13.14 -10.17
N ALA A 14 -7.96 11.94 -10.75
CA ALA A 14 -7.36 11.61 -12.06
C ALA A 14 -5.82 11.47 -12.11
N MET A 15 -5.08 11.83 -11.06
CA MET A 15 -3.66 11.50 -10.97
C MET A 15 -3.45 10.06 -10.46
N LYS A 16 -2.26 9.53 -10.78
CA LYS A 16 -1.84 8.19 -10.38
C LYS A 16 -0.52 8.29 -9.64
N LEU A 17 -0.53 7.95 -8.35
CA LEU A 17 0.67 7.77 -7.56
C LEU A 17 1.22 6.36 -7.82
N VAL A 18 2.43 6.26 -8.34
CA VAL A 18 3.08 4.97 -8.63
C VAL A 18 4.25 4.78 -7.68
N ILE A 19 4.17 3.73 -6.87
CA ILE A 19 5.18 3.33 -5.90
C ILE A 19 5.83 2.04 -6.41
N LYS A 20 7.17 2.01 -6.39
CA LYS A 20 7.97 0.83 -6.70
C LYS A 20 8.89 0.56 -5.53
N GLY A 21 9.06 -0.70 -5.17
CA GLY A 21 9.94 -1.10 -4.08
C GLY A 21 10.28 -2.58 -4.13
N VAL A 22 11.22 -2.98 -3.27
CA VAL A 22 11.57 -4.38 -3.02
C VAL A 22 11.42 -4.58 -1.50
N PRO A 23 10.36 -5.26 -1.03
CA PRO A 23 10.12 -5.43 0.39
C PRO A 23 10.87 -6.65 0.90
N GLU A 24 11.32 -6.61 2.15
CA GLU A 24 11.86 -7.79 2.83
C GLU A 24 10.71 -8.60 3.45
N ASP A 25 10.11 -8.10 4.53
CA ASP A 25 9.10 -8.83 5.33
C ASP A 25 7.72 -8.17 5.38
N SER A 26 7.64 -6.86 5.09
CA SER A 26 6.38 -6.11 5.00
C SER A 26 6.63 -4.74 4.37
N PHE A 27 5.55 -4.07 3.95
CA PHE A 27 5.61 -2.65 3.64
C PHE A 27 4.28 -1.97 3.91
N THR A 28 4.32 -0.67 4.18
CA THR A 28 3.13 0.16 4.36
C THR A 28 3.23 1.40 3.48
N ILE A 29 2.14 1.71 2.78
CA ILE A 29 1.99 2.95 2.02
C ILE A 29 0.88 3.75 2.71
N ASN A 30 1.23 4.93 3.24
CA ASN A 30 0.28 5.88 3.81
C ASN A 30 0.05 7.02 2.82
N VAL A 31 -1.20 7.27 2.45
CA VAL A 31 -1.63 8.42 1.64
C VAL A 31 -2.59 9.24 2.47
N GLY A 32 -2.26 10.50 2.73
CA GLY A 32 -3.03 11.33 3.64
C GLY A 32 -2.54 12.76 3.74
N LYS A 33 -3.23 13.52 4.60
CA LYS A 33 -2.92 14.93 4.87
C LYS A 33 -1.79 15.08 5.90
N SER A 34 -1.68 14.13 6.82
CA SER A 34 -0.67 14.12 7.89
C SER A 34 -0.51 12.71 8.45
N LYS A 35 0.35 12.55 9.46
CA LYS A 35 0.53 11.27 10.18
C LYS A 35 -0.73 10.81 10.92
N ASP A 36 -1.56 11.76 11.37
CA ASP A 36 -2.79 11.48 12.12
C ASP A 36 -4.04 11.44 11.24
N ILE A 37 -3.93 11.87 9.98
CA ILE A 37 -5.03 11.91 9.01
C ILE A 37 -4.56 11.18 7.73
N ILE A 38 -4.76 9.86 7.72
CA ILE A 38 -4.39 8.96 6.64
C ILE A 38 -5.68 8.47 5.97
N ALA A 39 -5.91 8.91 4.73
CA ALA A 39 -7.09 8.52 3.96
C ALA A 39 -6.98 7.07 3.46
N LEU A 40 -5.76 6.60 3.18
CA LEU A 40 -5.47 5.21 2.84
C LEU A 40 -4.15 4.78 3.49
N GLN A 41 -4.22 3.83 4.40
CA GLN A 41 -3.09 3.01 4.83
C GLN A 41 -3.21 1.67 4.14
N TYR A 42 -2.32 1.41 3.18
CA TYR A 42 -2.19 0.13 2.48
C TYR A 42 -1.04 -0.65 3.12
N ASN A 43 -1.36 -1.67 3.91
CA ASN A 43 -0.37 -2.42 4.68
C ASN A 43 -0.28 -3.87 4.19
N VAL A 44 0.90 -4.26 3.72
CA VAL A 44 1.22 -5.61 3.25
C VAL A 44 2.11 -6.29 4.27
N HIS A 45 1.65 -7.44 4.77
CA HIS A 45 2.41 -8.26 5.69
C HIS A 45 2.61 -9.65 5.09
N PHE A 46 3.88 -10.05 4.89
CA PHE A 46 4.22 -11.39 4.45
C PHE A 46 4.28 -12.29 5.68
N SER A 47 3.53 -13.39 5.64
CA SER A 47 3.65 -14.43 6.67
C SER A 47 4.70 -15.46 6.26
N GLN A 48 5.41 -16.00 7.25
CA GLN A 48 6.17 -17.24 7.10
C GLN A 48 5.47 -18.36 7.89
N GLY A 49 5.19 -19.50 7.25
CA GLY A 49 4.60 -20.67 7.90
C GLY A 49 3.10 -20.84 7.61
N VAL A 50 2.30 -21.12 8.64
CA VAL A 50 0.88 -21.50 8.53
C VAL A 50 -0.06 -20.29 8.41
N ASP A 51 0.41 -19.11 8.80
CA ASP A 51 -0.37 -17.88 8.74
C ASP A 51 -0.48 -17.39 7.29
N GLN A 52 -1.62 -16.79 6.93
CA GLN A 52 -1.82 -16.24 5.60
C GLN A 52 -1.14 -14.87 5.47
N SER A 53 -0.47 -14.64 4.33
CA SER A 53 -0.04 -13.29 3.97
C SER A 53 -1.27 -12.42 3.72
N VAL A 54 -1.27 -11.19 4.21
CA VAL A 54 -2.46 -10.34 4.23
C VAL A 54 -2.16 -8.92 3.77
N ILE A 55 -3.12 -8.33 3.07
CA ILE A 55 -3.19 -6.90 2.79
C ILE A 55 -4.31 -6.34 3.64
N ASN A 56 -3.98 -5.34 4.47
CA ASN A 56 -4.94 -4.62 5.29
C ASN A 56 -5.01 -3.17 4.82
N LEU A 57 -6.20 -2.73 4.46
CA LEU A 57 -6.52 -1.34 4.18
C LEU A 57 -7.10 -0.70 5.44
N LYS A 58 -6.67 0.51 5.77
CA LYS A 58 -7.25 1.28 6.87
C LYS A 58 -7.44 2.73 6.49
N CYS A 59 -8.50 3.33 7.01
CA CYS A 59 -8.67 4.78 7.07
C CYS A 59 -8.44 5.24 8.51
N ILE A 60 -7.58 6.26 8.69
CA ILE A 60 -7.20 6.78 10.01
C ILE A 60 -7.53 8.28 10.07
N LYS A 61 -8.32 8.66 11.07
CA LYS A 61 -8.67 10.04 11.35
C LYS A 61 -8.42 10.35 12.82
N ASP A 62 -7.69 11.43 13.08
CA ASP A 62 -7.28 11.86 14.42
C ASP A 62 -6.56 10.74 15.19
N GLY A 63 -5.70 9.99 14.47
CA GLY A 63 -4.94 8.86 15.00
C GLY A 63 -5.75 7.58 15.25
N LYS A 64 -7.05 7.55 14.92
CA LYS A 64 -7.93 6.40 15.14
C LYS A 64 -8.32 5.73 13.84
N VAL A 65 -8.34 4.40 13.82
CA VAL A 65 -8.88 3.62 12.71
C VAL A 65 -10.39 3.81 12.67
N ILE A 66 -10.91 4.37 11.59
CA ILE A 66 -12.35 4.59 11.39
C ILE A 66 -12.95 3.61 10.39
N ASP A 67 -12.13 3.01 9.52
CA ASP A 67 -12.54 1.98 8.58
C ASP A 67 -11.40 1.00 8.32
N LYS A 68 -11.74 -0.26 8.02
CA LYS A 68 -10.77 -1.32 7.71
C LYS A 68 -11.33 -2.34 6.73
N GLU A 69 -10.48 -2.80 5.83
CA GLU A 69 -10.77 -3.86 4.89
C GLU A 69 -9.59 -4.82 4.79
N MET A 70 -9.87 -6.11 4.64
CA MET A 70 -8.86 -7.13 4.40
C MET A 70 -9.01 -7.65 2.97
N VAL A 71 -7.93 -7.58 2.19
CA VAL A 71 -7.90 -8.07 0.81
C VAL A 71 -7.29 -9.46 0.80
N THR A 72 -8.01 -10.42 0.22
CA THR A 72 -7.63 -11.83 0.18
C THR A 72 -6.69 -12.17 -0.98
N LEU A 73 -6.73 -11.39 -2.07
CA LEU A 73 -5.80 -11.52 -3.18
C LEU A 73 -4.44 -10.95 -2.79
N PHE A 74 -3.40 -11.77 -2.79
CA PHE A 74 -2.06 -11.38 -2.37
C PHE A 74 -1.04 -11.57 -3.50
N PRO A 75 -0.79 -10.56 -4.35
CA PRO A 75 0.06 -10.70 -5.53
C PRO A 75 1.54 -10.41 -5.26
N PHE A 76 1.98 -10.34 -4.00
CA PHE A 76 3.35 -9.96 -3.66
C PHE A 76 4.21 -11.16 -3.28
N GLN A 77 5.52 -11.01 -3.47
CA GLN A 77 6.53 -11.95 -2.98
C GLN A 77 7.63 -11.19 -2.20
N PRO A 78 8.11 -11.74 -1.08
CA PRO A 78 9.21 -11.14 -0.34
C PRO A 78 10.47 -11.13 -1.22
N LYS A 79 11.29 -10.08 -1.08
CA LYS A 79 12.53 -9.83 -1.83
C LYS A 79 12.34 -9.70 -3.35
N LYS A 80 11.11 -9.52 -3.83
CA LYS A 80 10.79 -9.26 -5.24
C LYS A 80 10.29 -7.84 -5.43
N GLN A 81 10.54 -7.26 -6.61
CA GLN A 81 10.05 -5.93 -6.92
C GLN A 81 8.53 -5.93 -7.06
N PHE A 82 7.88 -4.93 -6.45
CA PHE A 82 6.47 -4.62 -6.68
C PHE A 82 6.30 -3.29 -7.40
N VAL A 83 5.13 -3.13 -8.03
CA VAL A 83 4.58 -1.84 -8.43
C VAL A 83 3.17 -1.75 -7.86
N VAL A 84 2.91 -0.70 -7.07
CA VAL A 84 1.58 -0.35 -6.57
C VAL A 84 1.22 1.01 -7.13
N ALA A 85 0.04 1.08 -7.73
CA ALA A 85 -0.46 2.25 -8.40
C ALA A 85 -1.78 2.67 -7.74
N ILE A 86 -1.80 3.87 -7.16
CA ILE A 86 -2.93 4.40 -6.40
C ILE A 86 -3.49 5.61 -7.12
N SER A 87 -4.79 5.58 -7.40
CA SER A 87 -5.56 6.73 -7.83
C SER A 87 -6.80 6.86 -6.95
N PHE A 88 -7.45 8.01 -6.96
CA PHE A 88 -8.69 8.21 -6.21
C PHE A 88 -9.66 9.12 -6.94
N ASN A 89 -10.93 9.02 -6.56
CA ASN A 89 -11.98 9.96 -6.89
C ASN A 89 -12.66 10.43 -5.59
N LYS A 90 -13.82 11.10 -5.69
CA LYS A 90 -14.50 11.64 -4.49
C LYS A 90 -14.92 10.55 -3.49
N ASP A 91 -15.16 9.33 -3.97
CA ASP A 91 -15.79 8.26 -3.20
C ASP A 91 -14.78 7.18 -2.79
N ASN A 92 -13.87 6.80 -3.68
CA ASN A 92 -13.05 5.60 -3.52
C ASN A 92 -11.59 5.78 -3.96
N PHE A 93 -10.73 4.96 -3.37
CA PHE A 93 -9.41 4.65 -3.91
C PHE A 93 -9.48 3.50 -4.91
N THR A 94 -8.64 3.55 -5.94
CA THR A 94 -8.39 2.44 -6.85
C THR A 94 -6.93 2.06 -6.74
N ILE A 95 -6.66 0.79 -6.43
CA ILE A 95 -5.33 0.23 -6.26
C ILE A 95 -5.10 -0.78 -7.37
N GLN A 96 -3.96 -0.64 -8.06
CA GLN A 96 -3.52 -1.57 -9.09
C GLN A 96 -2.15 -2.13 -8.69
N GLU A 97 -2.07 -3.45 -8.61
CA GLU A 97 -0.86 -4.17 -8.22
C GLU A 97 -0.28 -4.88 -9.43
N SER A 98 1.05 -4.88 -9.56
CA SER A 98 1.73 -5.74 -10.53
C SER A 98 3.07 -6.21 -9.97
N CYS A 99 3.38 -7.48 -10.21
CA CYS A 99 4.69 -8.07 -9.93
C CYS A 99 5.37 -8.44 -11.26
N PHE A 100 6.66 -8.15 -11.36
CA PHE A 100 7.46 -8.64 -12.47
C PHE A 100 7.90 -10.07 -12.16
N THR A 101 7.31 -11.06 -12.83
CA THR A 101 7.91 -12.39 -12.89
C THR A 101 9.03 -12.35 -13.93
N THR A 102 10.27 -12.16 -13.49
CA THR A 102 11.42 -12.56 -14.31
C THR A 102 11.47 -14.08 -14.33
N SER A 103 10.77 -14.68 -15.29
CA SER A 103 11.06 -16.04 -15.74
C SER A 103 12.34 -15.97 -16.56
N LEU A 104 13.49 -16.26 -15.95
CA LEU A 104 14.68 -16.65 -16.69
C LEU A 104 14.70 -18.18 -16.76
N LEU A 105 14.79 -18.66 -18.00
CA LEU A 105 15.03 -20.05 -18.42
C LEU A 105 16.22 -20.68 -17.69
#